data_AF-M1C254-F1
#
_entry.id   AF-M1C254-F1
#
_cell.length_a   1.000
_cell.length_b   1.000
_cell.length_c   1.000
_cell.angle_alpha   90.00
_cell.angle_beta   90.00
_cell.angle_gamma   90.00
#
_symmetry.space_group_name_H-M   'P 1'
#
loop_
_entity.id
_entity.type
_entity.pdbx_description
1 polymer ?
#
loop_
_entity_poly.entity_id
_entity_poly.type
_entity_poly.pdbx_seq_one_letter_code
_entity_poly.pdbx_strand_id
1 'polypeptide(L)'
;MMNSLSSECVGCKSACEAFGDPKYCCSGSYASPDTCKPTEYSSFFKRACPRSYSYAYDDGTSTFTCGSADYVITFCPVPSDSPKSPGGGAGDGSSATSRGVLTNSLSPFLTSLIITILAAVWDMKQLH
;
A
#
# COMPACT_ATOMS: atom_id res chain seq x y z
N MET A 1 6.44 17.54 -20.83
CA MET A 1 5.27 17.71 -21.71
C MET A 1 4.42 16.44 -21.59
N MET A 2 3.41 16.41 -20.72
CA MET A 2 2.37 15.37 -20.78
C MET A 2 1.30 15.88 -21.75
N ASN A 3 1.20 15.25 -22.92
CA ASN A 3 0.08 15.43 -23.84
C ASN A 3 -0.44 14.04 -24.21
N SER A 4 -1.51 13.62 -23.54
CA SER A 4 -2.45 12.60 -24.04
C SER A 4 -3.75 12.71 -23.26
N LEU A 5 -4.83 12.87 -24.01
CA LEU A 5 -6.07 13.58 -23.67
C LEU A 5 -7.07 12.81 -22.78
N SER A 6 -6.60 11.81 -22.02
CA SER A 6 -7.19 11.36 -20.75
C SER A 6 -6.29 10.28 -20.14
N SER A 7 -5.03 10.61 -19.87
CA SER A 7 -4.23 9.81 -18.93
C SER A 7 -4.70 10.18 -17.52
N GLU A 8 -5.75 9.52 -17.03
CA GLU A 8 -6.12 9.66 -15.62
C GLU A 8 -4.97 9.12 -14.77
N CYS A 9 -4.32 10.01 -14.00
CA CYS A 9 -3.31 9.63 -13.03
C CYS A 9 -4.01 8.92 -11.86
N VAL A 10 -4.08 7.60 -11.91
CA VAL A 10 -4.70 6.77 -10.85
C VAL A 10 -3.78 6.52 -9.63
N GLY A 11 -2.56 7.05 -9.66
CA GLY A 11 -1.60 6.92 -8.58
C GLY A 11 -0.28 7.65 -8.85
N CYS A 12 0.54 7.79 -7.81
CA CYS A 12 1.85 8.43 -7.87
C CYS A 12 2.91 7.46 -7.35
N LYS A 13 3.92 7.16 -8.16
CA LYS A 13 5.06 6.34 -7.73
C LYS A 13 5.98 7.11 -6.80
N SER A 14 6.57 6.41 -5.84
CA SER A 14 7.70 6.94 -5.08
C SER A 14 8.93 7.10 -5.99
N ALA A 15 9.91 7.91 -5.59
CA ALA A 15 11.16 8.03 -6.33
C ALA A 15 11.95 6.71 -6.37
N CYS A 16 11.87 5.90 -5.31
CA CYS A 16 12.50 4.58 -5.32
C CYS A 16 11.87 3.67 -6.39
N GLU A 17 10.54 3.63 -6.47
CA GLU A 17 9.86 2.79 -7.46
C GLU A 17 10.03 3.31 -8.90
N ALA A 18 10.14 4.62 -9.07
CA ALA A 18 10.33 5.24 -10.38
C ALA A 18 11.77 5.09 -10.91
N PHE A 19 12.78 5.20 -10.04
CA PHE A 19 14.18 5.33 -10.48
C PHE A 19 15.11 4.21 -9.98
N GLY A 20 14.79 3.52 -8.89
CA GLY A 20 15.62 2.46 -8.32
C GLY A 20 16.98 2.89 -7.77
N ASP A 21 17.26 4.20 -7.73
CA ASP A 21 18.55 4.74 -7.25
C ASP A 21 18.68 4.52 -5.73
N PRO A 22 19.83 3.98 -5.24
CA PRO A 22 20.08 3.77 -3.82
C PRO A 22 19.78 4.98 -2.93
N LYS A 23 19.95 6.21 -3.43
CA LYS A 23 19.65 7.43 -2.67
C LYS A 23 18.14 7.64 -2.41
N TYR A 24 17.27 7.10 -3.27
CA TYR A 24 15.81 7.16 -3.10
C TYR A 24 15.27 5.93 -2.35
N CYS A 25 15.95 4.80 -2.50
CA CYS A 25 15.56 3.54 -1.87
C CYS A 25 16.21 3.31 -0.51
N CYS A 26 17.10 4.20 -0.07
CA CYS A 26 17.88 4.07 1.16
C CYS A 26 18.59 2.72 1.28
N SER A 27 19.39 2.39 0.27
CA SER A 27 20.15 1.13 0.20
C SER A 27 21.64 1.39 -0.05
N GLY A 28 22.47 0.35 0.13
CA GLY A 28 23.92 0.46 -0.04
C GLY A 28 24.53 1.56 0.85
N SER A 29 25.22 2.54 0.25
CA SER A 29 25.80 3.69 0.97
C SER A 29 24.75 4.58 1.65
N TYR A 30 23.48 4.44 1.30
CA TYR A 30 22.35 5.17 1.86
C TYR A 30 21.52 4.30 2.83
N ALA A 31 22.05 3.18 3.33
CA ALA A 31 21.32 2.26 4.21
C ALA A 31 21.25 2.71 5.69
N SER A 32 21.43 4.00 5.98
CA SER A 32 21.23 4.57 7.31
C SER A 32 20.50 5.91 7.26
N PRO A 33 19.83 6.33 8.35
CA PRO A 33 19.19 7.66 8.44
C PRO A 33 20.18 8.82 8.28
N ASP A 34 21.44 8.60 8.66
CA ASP A 34 22.50 9.60 8.54
C ASP A 34 22.90 9.84 7.09
N THR A 35 22.82 8.82 6.24
CA THR A 35 23.24 8.91 4.84
C THR A 35 22.08 9.08 3.87
N CYS A 36 20.89 8.53 4.15
CA CYS A 36 19.70 8.73 3.32
C CYS A 36 18.91 9.97 3.75
N LYS A 37 19.07 11.05 2.99
CA LYS A 37 18.39 12.33 3.26
C LYS A 37 17.11 12.49 2.45
N PRO A 38 16.14 13.30 2.94
CA PRO A 38 14.99 13.70 2.14
C PRO A 38 15.42 14.29 0.78
N THR A 39 14.61 14.04 -0.24
CA THR A 39 14.80 14.55 -1.59
C THR A 39 13.59 15.38 -2.01
N GLU A 40 13.68 16.14 -3.10
CA GLU A 40 12.53 16.90 -3.63
C GLU A 40 11.27 16.03 -3.83
N TYR A 41 11.47 14.75 -4.21
CA TYR A 41 10.38 13.80 -4.40
C TYR A 41 9.74 13.39 -3.07
N SER A 42 10.51 13.03 -2.05
CA SER A 42 9.94 12.68 -0.75
C SER A 42 9.31 13.90 -0.08
N SER A 43 9.92 15.08 -0.20
CA SER A 43 9.38 16.34 0.30
C SER A 43 8.03 16.72 -0.34
N PHE A 44 7.80 16.33 -1.60
CA PHE A 44 6.49 16.47 -2.23
C PHE A 44 5.41 15.64 -1.51
N PHE A 45 5.66 14.35 -1.29
CA PHE A 45 4.72 13.47 -0.58
C PHE A 45 4.52 13.91 0.87
N LYS A 46 5.58 14.37 1.54
CA LYS A 46 5.50 14.85 2.92
C LYS A 46 4.59 16.07 3.07
N ARG A 47 4.67 17.02 2.13
CA ARG A 47 3.78 18.20 2.16
C ARG A 47 2.32 17.83 1.87
N ALA A 48 2.09 16.89 0.96
CA ALA A 48 0.74 16.43 0.64
C ALA A 48 0.10 15.65 1.81
N CYS A 49 0.89 14.85 2.52
CA CYS A 49 0.44 14.01 3.63
C CYS A 49 1.43 14.07 4.81
N PRO A 50 1.38 15.13 5.66
CA PRO A 50 2.38 15.37 6.72
C PRO A 50 2.53 14.26 7.75
N ARG A 51 1.45 13.51 7.99
CA ARG A 51 1.40 12.40 8.96
C ARG A 51 1.80 11.05 8.35
N SER A 52 2.19 11.01 7.08
CA SER A 52 2.60 9.78 6.40
C SER A 52 4.11 9.73 6.22
N TYR A 53 4.64 8.51 6.12
CA TYR A 53 6.01 8.27 5.71
C TYR A 53 6.16 8.64 4.23
N SER A 54 7.11 9.53 3.94
CA SER A 54 7.42 9.99 2.57
C SER A 54 8.68 9.36 1.96
N TYR A 55 9.54 8.76 2.79
CA TYR A 55 10.70 7.95 2.42
C TYR A 55 11.05 7.00 3.58
N ALA A 56 12.04 6.12 3.39
CA ALA A 56 12.30 5.00 4.31
C ALA A 56 12.64 5.40 5.75
N TYR A 57 13.23 6.58 5.99
CA TYR A 57 13.63 7.03 7.33
C TYR A 57 12.94 8.34 7.78
N ASP A 58 11.67 8.52 7.42
CA ASP A 58 10.84 9.69 7.80
C ASP A 58 10.20 9.52 9.20
N ASP A 59 11.00 9.32 10.25
CA ASP A 59 10.53 8.74 11.53
C ASP A 59 10.08 9.75 12.62
N GLY A 60 10.29 11.06 12.45
CA GLY A 60 9.96 12.07 13.48
C GLY A 60 8.51 12.57 13.51
N THR A 61 7.76 12.47 12.40
CA THR A 61 6.37 13.00 12.29
C THR A 61 5.38 11.99 11.70
N SER A 62 5.88 10.79 11.39
CA SER A 62 5.13 9.74 10.69
C SER A 62 4.94 8.47 11.53
N THR A 63 5.62 8.39 12.68
CA THR A 63 5.50 7.26 13.61
C THR A 63 4.49 7.60 14.70
N PHE A 64 3.45 6.79 14.82
CA PHE A 64 2.45 6.91 15.87
C PHE A 64 2.36 5.58 16.61
N THR A 65 2.60 5.61 17.91
CA THR A 65 2.55 4.42 18.76
C THR A 65 1.42 4.56 19.77
N CYS A 66 0.60 3.52 19.90
CA CYS A 66 -0.45 3.42 20.91
C CYS A 66 -0.26 2.10 21.67
N GLY A 67 -0.41 2.12 23.00
CA GLY A 67 -0.44 0.91 23.81
C GLY A 67 -1.87 0.39 23.93
N SER A 68 -2.08 -0.91 23.66
CA SER A 68 -3.39 -1.59 23.72
C SER A 68 -4.51 -0.82 23.01
N ALA A 69 -4.56 -0.92 21.68
CA ALA A 69 -5.50 -0.19 20.85
C ALA A 69 -6.22 -1.09 19.83
N ASP A 70 -7.46 -0.72 19.52
CA ASP A 70 -8.17 -1.15 18.33
C ASP A 70 -7.97 -0.12 17.21
N TYR A 71 -7.93 -0.57 15.96
CA TYR A 71 -7.63 0.27 14.80
C TYR A 71 -8.77 0.25 13.78
N VAL A 72 -9.03 1.40 13.17
CA VAL A 72 -9.97 1.55 12.04
C VAL A 72 -9.21 2.12 10.84
N ILE A 73 -9.26 1.40 9.71
CA ILE A 73 -8.69 1.84 8.44
C ILE A 73 -9.82 2.38 7.57
N THR A 74 -9.72 3.65 7.18
CA THR A 74 -10.71 4.31 6.32
C THR A 74 -10.06 4.71 5.00
N PHE A 75 -10.65 4.28 3.89
CA PHE A 75 -10.26 4.75 2.56
C PHE A 75 -11.01 6.03 2.21
N CYS A 76 -10.31 6.99 1.60
CA CYS A 76 -10.84 8.33 1.32
C CYS A 76 -11.43 9.03 2.56
N PRO A 77 -10.65 9.18 3.65
CA PRO A 77 -11.12 9.89 4.83
C PRO A 77 -11.34 11.37 4.49
N VAL A 78 -12.31 12.00 5.15
CA VAL A 78 -12.48 13.46 5.05
C VAL A 78 -11.24 14.15 5.65
N PRO A 79 -10.65 15.18 5.00
CA PRO A 79 -9.46 15.85 5.51
C PRO A 79 -9.73 16.49 6.88
N SER A 80 -9.01 16.04 7.91
CA SER A 80 -9.17 16.51 9.29
C SER A 80 -8.76 17.97 9.52
N ASP A 81 -8.07 18.60 8.56
CA ASP A 81 -7.60 19.99 8.63
C ASP A 81 -8.58 21.01 8.00
N SER A 82 -9.79 20.58 7.61
CA SER A 82 -10.87 21.52 7.36
C SER A 82 -11.34 22.08 8.71
N PRO A 83 -11.45 23.41 8.92
CA PRO A 83 -12.02 23.95 10.14
C PRO A 83 -13.35 23.28 10.40
N LYS A 84 -13.42 22.52 11.48
CA LYS A 84 -14.63 21.93 12.02
C LYS A 84 -15.66 23.05 12.17
N SER A 85 -16.61 23.15 11.24
CA SER A 85 -17.85 23.86 11.51
C SER A 85 -18.63 23.00 12.51
N PRO A 86 -19.04 23.53 13.66
CA PRO A 86 -19.80 22.76 14.62
C PRO A 86 -21.26 22.67 14.15
N GLY A 87 -21.73 21.46 13.86
CA GLY A 87 -23.16 21.14 13.93
C GLY A 87 -23.74 20.33 12.77
N GLY A 88 -24.54 19.32 13.14
CA GLY A 88 -25.60 18.77 12.30
C GLY A 88 -25.37 17.35 11.82
N GLY A 89 -26.11 16.39 12.39
CA GLY A 89 -26.17 15.01 11.91
C GLY A 89 -27.23 14.77 10.84
N ALA A 90 -27.37 13.47 10.53
CA ALA A 90 -28.38 12.76 9.73
C ALA A 90 -28.10 12.56 8.22
N GLY A 91 -27.85 11.26 7.89
CA GLY A 91 -28.38 10.47 6.77
C GLY A 91 -28.26 10.97 5.33
N ASP A 92 -27.74 10.14 4.42
CA ASP A 92 -28.61 9.23 3.67
C ASP A 92 -27.80 8.18 2.87
N GLY A 93 -28.44 7.05 2.59
CA GLY A 93 -27.82 5.87 1.99
C GLY A 93 -27.56 5.96 0.48
N SER A 94 -26.51 5.25 0.05
CA SER A 94 -26.46 4.50 -1.22
C SER A 94 -25.23 3.59 -1.21
N SER A 95 -25.31 2.49 -0.43
CA SER A 95 -24.40 1.36 -0.60
C SER A 95 -24.80 0.59 -1.86
N ALA A 96 -24.20 0.96 -3.00
CA ALA A 96 -24.07 0.04 -4.11
C ALA A 96 -23.21 -1.14 -3.63
N THR A 97 -23.88 -2.19 -3.19
CA THR A 97 -23.26 -3.47 -2.81
C THR A 97 -22.82 -4.17 -4.08
N SER A 98 -21.62 -3.86 -4.57
CA SER A 98 -20.92 -4.70 -5.55
C SER A 98 -20.26 -5.86 -4.82
N ARG A 99 -21.04 -6.86 -4.43
CA ARG A 99 -20.53 -8.16 -3.96
C ARG A 99 -20.06 -8.96 -5.17
N GLY A 100 -18.85 -8.68 -5.65
CA GLY A 100 -18.10 -9.56 -6.54
C GLY A 100 -17.55 -10.75 -5.75
N VAL A 101 -18.39 -11.74 -5.48
CA VAL A 101 -17.94 -13.05 -4.97
C VAL A 101 -17.34 -13.79 -6.15
N LEU A 102 -16.02 -13.64 -6.37
CA LEU A 102 -15.27 -14.51 -7.28
C LEU A 102 -14.91 -15.80 -6.56
N THR A 103 -15.92 -16.62 -6.23
CA THR A 103 -15.66 -18.01 -5.88
C THR A 103 -15.46 -18.77 -7.19
N ASN A 104 -14.21 -18.85 -7.62
CA ASN A 104 -13.78 -19.77 -8.66
C ASN A 104 -14.06 -21.19 -8.15
N SER A 105 -15.24 -21.72 -8.46
CA SER A 105 -15.72 -23.04 -8.05
C SER A 105 -14.95 -24.11 -8.81
N LEU A 106 -13.72 -24.37 -8.36
CA LEU A 106 -12.99 -25.58 -8.70
C LEU A 106 -13.39 -26.61 -7.66
N SER A 107 -14.19 -27.58 -8.11
CA SER A 107 -14.66 -28.74 -7.35
C SER A 107 -13.56 -29.27 -6.41
N PRO A 108 -13.83 -29.50 -5.11
CA PRO A 108 -12.84 -29.92 -4.11
C PRO A 108 -12.18 -31.27 -4.43
N PHE A 109 -12.70 -32.00 -5.42
CA PHE A 109 -12.14 -33.25 -5.90
C PHE A 109 -10.91 -33.07 -6.82
N LEU A 110 -10.77 -31.95 -7.54
CA LEU A 110 -9.63 -31.75 -8.45
C LEU A 110 -8.35 -31.30 -7.73
N THR A 111 -8.47 -30.47 -6.68
CA THR A 111 -7.29 -30.00 -5.93
C THR A 111 -6.61 -31.15 -5.17
N SER A 112 -7.40 -32.09 -4.66
CA SER A 112 -6.88 -33.28 -3.98
C SER A 112 -6.04 -34.16 -4.91
N LEU A 113 -6.49 -34.39 -6.15
CA LEU A 113 -5.74 -35.19 -7.13
C LEU A 113 -4.43 -34.52 -7.55
N ILE A 114 -4.44 -33.19 -7.72
CA ILE A 114 -3.24 -32.44 -8.11
C ILE A 114 -2.19 -32.50 -7.00
N ILE A 115 -2.60 -32.36 -5.73
CA ILE A 115 -1.69 -32.43 -4.58
C ILE A 115 -1.07 -33.83 -4.45
N THR A 116 -1.84 -34.91 -4.66
CA THR A 116 -1.29 -36.27 -4.59
C THR A 116 -0.33 -36.57 -5.73
N ILE A 117 -0.61 -36.12 -6.95
CA ILE A 117 0.29 -36.28 -8.09
C ILE A 117 1.60 -35.50 -7.85
N LEU A 118 1.52 -34.25 -7.40
CA LEU A 118 2.71 -33.45 -7.11
C LEU A 118 3.58 -34.07 -6.00
N ALA A 119 2.96 -34.60 -4.95
CA ALA A 119 3.67 -35.30 -3.89
C ALA A 119 4.38 -36.57 -4.40
N ALA A 120 3.71 -37.38 -5.21
CA ALA A 120 4.30 -38.60 -5.78
C ALA A 120 5.45 -38.30 -6.77
N VAL A 121 5.32 -37.24 -7.58
CA VAL A 121 6.39 -36.79 -8.48
C VAL A 121 7.59 -36.26 -7.70
N TRP A 122 7.35 -35.55 -6.58
CA TRP A 122 8.41 -35.09 -5.70
C TRP A 122 9.15 -36.27 -5.05
N ASP A 123 8.42 -37.28 -4.58
CA ASP A 123 8.97 -38.49 -3.97
C ASP A 123 9.83 -39.29 -4.97
N MET A 124 9.35 -39.46 -6.22
CA MET A 124 10.12 -40.12 -7.28
C MET A 124 11.40 -39.37 -7.66
N LYS A 125 11.47 -38.06 -7.40
CA LYS A 125 12.68 -37.26 -7.66
C LYS A 125 13.68 -37.29 -6.50
N GLN A 126 13.31 -37.83 -5.33
CA GLN A 126 14.23 -38.05 -4.20
C GLN A 126 14.89 -39.44 -4.24
N LEU A 127 14.54 -40.28 -5.22
CA LEU A 127 15.09 -41.62 -5.44
C LEU A 127 16.12 -41.69 -6.59
N HIS A 128 16.53 -40.54 -7.12
CA HIS A 128 17.71 -40.35 -7.99
C HIS A 128 18.57 -39.22 -7.44
#